data_AF-A0A2H9N8M1-F1
#
_entry.id   AF-A0A2H9N8M1-F1
#
_cell.length_a   1.000
_cell.length_b   1.000
_cell.length_c   1.000
_cell.angle_alpha   90.00
_cell.angle_beta   90.00
_cell.angle_gamma   90.00
#
_symmetry.space_group_name_H-M   'P 1'
#
loop_
_entity.id
_entity.type
_entity.pdbx_description
1 polymer ?
#
loop_
_entity_poly.entity_id
_entity_poly.type
_entity_poly.pdbx_seq_one_letter_code
_entity_poly.pdbx_strand_id
1 'polypeptide(L)' 'MKAGFTCKKIRIENLQESNIEDLIYVCSSNRLSDPIHQQGVNQKKQWLSEMLRKYGSCAKIAYYNDKPVAQILYYPEET' A
#
# COMPACT_ATOMS: atom_id res chain seq x y z
N MET A 1 0.74 9.47 -37.97
CA MET A 1 0.23 9.53 -36.59
C MET A 1 1.37 9.12 -35.66
N LYS A 2 1.96 10.05 -34.90
CA LYS A 2 3.03 9.69 -33.93
C LYS A 2 2.35 9.22 -32.65
N ALA A 3 2.59 7.97 -32.26
CA ALA A 3 2.25 7.49 -30.92
C ALA A 3 3.05 8.34 -29.92
N GLY A 4 2.35 9.23 -29.21
CA GLY A 4 2.95 9.97 -28.11
C GLY A 4 3.30 9.00 -27.00
N PHE A 5 4.56 8.95 -26.60
CA PHE A 5 4.96 8.32 -25.34
C PHE A 5 4.29 9.10 -24.21
N THR A 6 3.20 8.58 -23.63
CA THR A 6 2.69 9.09 -22.37
C THR A 6 3.72 8.78 -21.30
N CYS A 7 4.38 9.81 -20.78
CA CYS A 7 5.30 9.68 -19.66
C CYS A 7 4.50 9.14 -18.47
N LYS A 8 4.68 7.86 -18.17
CA LYS A 8 3.93 7.20 -17.10
C LYS A 8 4.49 7.68 -15.77
N LYS A 9 3.63 8.25 -14.93
CA LYS A 9 4.04 8.85 -13.68
C LYS A 9 4.23 7.75 -12.64
N ILE A 10 5.47 7.56 -12.21
CA ILE A 10 5.82 6.70 -11.08
C ILE A 10 5.89 7.58 -9.84
N ARG A 11 5.25 7.16 -8.75
CA ARG A 11 5.38 7.80 -7.44
C ARG A 11 5.58 6.74 -6.37
N ILE A 12 6.40 7.07 -5.39
CA ILE A 12 6.59 6.25 -4.19
C ILE A 12 6.20 7.11 -3.01
N GLU A 13 5.34 6.58 -2.15
CA GLU A 13 4.79 7.29 -1.01
C GLU A 13 5.03 6.52 0.27
N ASN A 14 5.22 7.25 1.35
CA ASN A 14 5.16 6.66 2.68
C ASN A 14 3.72 6.25 2.99
N LEU A 15 3.57 5.22 3.80
CA LEU A 15 2.29 4.88 4.40
C LEU A 15 1.79 6.04 5.25
N GLN A 16 0.52 6.37 5.07
CA GLN A 16 -0.25 7.34 5.84
C GLN A 16 -1.65 6.78 6.05
N GLU A 17 -2.38 7.33 7.02
CA GLU A 17 -3.75 6.87 7.30
C GLU A 17 -4.67 6.97 6.06
N SER A 18 -4.47 8.01 5.25
CA SER A 18 -5.21 8.27 4.02
C SER A 18 -4.96 7.25 2.89
N ASN A 19 -3.89 6.45 2.95
CA ASN A 19 -3.52 5.51 1.89
C ASN A 19 -3.33 4.05 2.36
N ILE A 20 -3.81 3.71 3.57
CA ILE A 20 -3.77 2.32 4.07
C ILE A 20 -4.50 1.35 3.12
N GLU A 21 -5.64 1.77 2.56
CA GLU A 21 -6.44 0.93 1.65
C GLU A 21 -5.69 0.59 0.36
N ASP A 22 -4.86 1.49 -0.15
CA ASP A 22 -4.04 1.25 -1.34
C ASP A 22 -3.00 0.15 -1.08
N LEU A 23 -2.37 0.17 0.10
CA LEU A 23 -1.44 -0.87 0.52
C LEU A 23 -2.15 -2.23 0.63
N ILE A 24 -3.36 -2.26 1.20
CA ILE A 24 -4.17 -3.49 1.30
C ILE A 24 -4.54 -4.01 -0.08
N TYR A 25 -4.95 -3.12 -0.99
CA TYR A 25 -5.32 -3.45 -2.36
C TYR A 25 -4.18 -4.19 -3.08
N VAL A 26 -2.94 -3.71 -2.98
CA VAL A 26 -1.78 -4.37 -3.61
C VAL A 26 -1.64 -5.84 -3.22
N CYS A 27 -1.90 -6.20 -1.96
CA CYS A 27 -1.81 -7.59 -1.50
C CYS A 27 -3.06 -8.42 -1.80
N SER A 28 -4.23 -7.79 -1.87
CA SER A 28 -5.52 -8.47 -1.67
C SER A 28 -6.45 -8.38 -2.87
N SER A 29 -6.11 -7.60 -3.90
CA SER A 29 -6.99 -7.32 -5.04
C SER A 29 -7.60 -8.57 -5.68
N ASN A 30 -6.88 -9.69 -5.66
CA ASN A 30 -7.27 -10.94 -6.32
C ASN A 30 -8.12 -11.87 -5.42
N ARG A 31 -8.35 -11.52 -4.15
CA ARG A 31 -9.02 -12.37 -3.14
C ARG A 31 -10.05 -11.61 -2.29
N LEU A 32 -10.58 -10.50 -2.81
CA LEU A 32 -11.50 -9.63 -2.06
C LEU A 32 -12.82 -10.34 -1.68
N SER A 33 -13.23 -11.40 -2.36
CA SER A 33 -14.45 -12.14 -2.05
C SER A 33 -14.26 -13.33 -1.11
N ASP A 34 -13.02 -13.67 -0.72
CA ASP A 34 -12.73 -14.80 0.16
C ASP A 34 -12.88 -14.37 1.65
N PRO A 35 -13.83 -14.94 2.41
CA PRO A 35 -14.04 -14.57 3.81
C PRO A 35 -12.83 -14.79 4.73
N ILE A 36 -12.03 -15.83 4.48
CA ILE A 36 -10.81 -16.11 5.27
C ILE A 36 -9.76 -15.04 4.96
N HIS A 37 -9.64 -14.67 3.68
CA HIS A 37 -8.75 -13.57 3.26
C HIS A 37 -9.16 -12.24 3.89
N GLN A 38 -10.47 -11.96 3.99
CA GLN A 38 -10.99 -10.74 4.61
C GLN A 38 -10.64 -10.63 6.09
N GLN A 39 -10.61 -11.74 6.83
CA GLN A 39 -10.11 -11.72 8.21
C GLN A 39 -8.65 -11.27 8.28
N GLY A 40 -7.79 -11.78 7.40
CA GLY A 40 -6.40 -11.36 7.29
C GLY A 40 -6.24 -9.89 6.88
N VAL A 41 -7.10 -9.40 5.99
CA VAL A 41 -7.16 -7.98 5.61
C VAL A 41 -7.45 -7.10 6.83
N ASN A 42 -8.46 -7.46 7.63
CA ASN A 42 -8.84 -6.68 8.82
C ASN A 42 -7.71 -6.66 9.87
N GLN A 43 -7.09 -7.81 10.11
CA GLN A 43 -5.93 -7.92 11.01
C GLN A 43 -4.75 -7.06 10.53
N LYS A 44 -4.44 -7.12 9.23
CA LYS A 44 -3.37 -6.32 8.63
C LYS A 44 -3.66 -4.82 8.72
N LYS A 45 -4.90 -4.39 8.45
CA LYS A 45 -5.33 -2.98 8.59
C LYS A 45 -5.10 -2.47 10.01
N GLN A 46 -5.58 -3.22 11.00
CA GLN A 46 -5.40 -2.85 12.40
C GLN A 46 -3.91 -2.75 12.76
N TRP A 47 -3.12 -3.74 12.37
CA TRP A 47 -1.67 -3.74 12.61
C TRP A 47 -0.97 -2.53 11.97
N LEU A 48 -1.30 -2.19 10.71
CA LEU A 48 -0.72 -1.03 10.01
C LEU A 48 -1.06 0.28 10.73
N SER A 49 -2.32 0.48 11.13
CA SER A 49 -2.74 1.66 11.88
C SER A 49 -2.01 1.78 13.22
N GLU A 50 -1.84 0.67 13.93
CA GLU A 50 -1.11 0.66 15.20
C GLU A 50 0.38 0.97 15.03
N MET A 51 1.03 0.39 14.01
CA MET A 51 2.43 0.66 13.70
C MET A 51 2.64 2.11 13.27
N LEU A 52 1.77 2.63 12.40
CA LEU A 52 1.81 4.01 11.94
C LEU A 52 1.70 5.00 13.12
N ARG A 53 0.81 4.72 14.07
CA ARG A 53 0.66 5.53 15.29
C ARG A 53 1.86 5.45 16.22
N LYS A 54 2.43 4.25 16.42
CA LYS A 54 3.51 4.02 17.41
C LYS A 54 4.87 4.46 16.89
N TYR A 55 5.16 4.19 15.62
CA TYR A 55 6.51 4.29 15.06
C TYR A 55 6.59 5.19 13.81
N GLY A 56 5.47 5.76 13.37
CA GLY A 56 5.40 6.43 12.08
C GLY A 56 5.36 5.44 10.91
N SER A 57 5.61 5.94 9.71
CA SER A 57 5.50 5.13 8.49
C SER A 57 6.41 3.90 8.55
N CYS A 58 5.83 2.70 8.43
CA CYS A 58 6.52 1.41 8.38
C CYS A 58 6.46 0.75 6.99
N ALA A 59 5.96 1.46 5.98
CA ALA A 59 5.84 0.95 4.62
C ALA A 59 5.96 2.04 3.56
N LYS A 60 6.27 1.64 2.32
CA LYS A 60 6.07 2.49 1.14
C LYS A 60 5.17 1.82 0.12
N ILE A 61 4.41 2.62 -0.62
CA ILE A 61 3.51 2.20 -1.68
C ILE A 61 4.03 2.79 -2.99
N ALA A 62 4.15 1.96 -4.02
CA ALA A 62 4.49 2.41 -5.37
C ALA A 62 3.21 2.53 -6.20
N TYR A 63 3.12 3.66 -6.91
CA TYR A 63 2.03 3.97 -7.82
C TYR A 63 2.54 4.09 -9.25
N TYR A 64 1.74 3.60 -10.18
CA TYR A 64 1.98 3.71 -11.61
C TYR A 64 0.70 4.21 -12.28
N ASN A 65 0.73 5.43 -12.81
CA ASN A 65 -0.47 6.12 -13.30
C ASN A 65 -1.59 6.12 -12.25
N ASP A 66 -1.26 6.57 -11.04
CA ASP A 66 -2.15 6.68 -9.87
C ASP A 66 -2.77 5.36 -9.36
N LYS A 67 -2.43 4.21 -9.98
CA LYS A 67 -2.80 2.90 -9.48
C LYS A 67 -1.72 2.37 -8.53
N PRO A 68 -2.06 1.90 -7.31
CA PRO A 68 -1.09 1.24 -6.45
C PRO A 68 -0.71 -0.12 -7.04
N VAL A 69 0.59 -0.37 -7.19
CA VAL A 69 1.14 -1.55 -7.89
C VAL A 69 2.14 -2.36 -7.07
N ALA A 70 2.71 -1.79 -6.01
CA ALA A 70 3.61 -2.51 -5.12
C ALA A 70 3.61 -1.90 -3.71
N GLN A 71 4.06 -2.69 -2.74
CA GLN A 71 4.34 -2.25 -1.38
C GLN A 71 5.66 -2.86 -0.89
N ILE A 72 6.38 -2.12 -0.04
CA ILE A 72 7.49 -2.63 0.76
C ILE A 72 7.20 -2.34 2.23
N LEU A 73 7.34 -3.35 3.07
CA LEU A 73 7.26 -3.24 4.53
C LEU A 73 8.68 -3.21 5.07
N TYR A 74 8.92 -2.33 6.05
CA TYR A 74 10.19 -2.26 6.75
C TYR A 74 9.94 -2.09 8.24
N TYR A 75 10.90 -2.54 9.05
CA TYR A 75 10.90 -2.28 10.47
C TYR A 75 11.57 -0.92 10.71
N PRO A 76 10.87 0.09 11.25
CA PRO A 76 11.55 1.31 11.66
C PRO A 76 12.42 0.98 12.88
N GLU A 77 13.74 1.00 12.72
CA GLU A 77 14.67 0.92 13.85
C GLU A 77 14.57 2.20 14.70
N GLU A 78 14.59 2.06 16.02
CA GLU A 78 14.70 3.21 16.93
C GLU A 78 16.10 3.83 16.75
N THR A 79 16.16 5.12 16.43
CA THR A 79 17.40 5.91 16.37
C THR A 79 17.78 6.49 17.72
#